data_AF-A0A938R3X5-F1
#
_entry.id   AF-A0A938R3X5-F1
#
_cell.length_a   1.000
_cell.length_b   1.000
_cell.length_c   1.000
_cell.angle_alpha   90.00
_cell.angle_beta   90.00
_cell.angle_gamma   90.00
#
_symmetry.space_group_name_H-M   'P 1'
#
loop_
_entity.id
_entity.type
_entity.pdbx_description
1 polymer ?
#
loop_
_entity_poly.entity_id
_entity_poly.type
_entity_poly.pdbx_seq_one_letter_code
_entity_poly.pdbx_strand_id
1 'polypeptide(L)' 'MRYADLRTFRGRLYFTVEELQDLLGISRESARVLCSRYVKKGLFIRLKKNFYI' A
#
# COMPACT_ATOMS: atom_id res chain seq x y z
N MET A 1 12.59 5.96 5.60
CA MET A 1 11.87 5.15 4.59
C MET A 1 11.65 6.01 3.36
N ARG A 2 12.18 5.58 2.20
CA ARG A 2 12.10 6.31 0.93
C ARG A 2 10.66 6.26 0.42
N TYR A 3 10.01 7.42 0.28
CA TYR A 3 8.66 7.58 -0.27
C TYR A 3 8.61 7.44 -1.81
N ALA A 4 9.69 6.95 -2.42
CA ALA A 4 9.88 7.00 -3.87
C ALA A 4 9.12 5.90 -4.62
N ASP A 5 8.84 4.76 -3.97
CA ASP A 5 8.28 3.57 -4.63
C ASP A 5 6.77 3.64 -4.91
N LEU A 6 6.06 4.58 -4.28
CA LEU A 6 4.62 4.75 -4.51
C LEU A 6 4.29 5.40 -5.86
N ARG A 7 5.28 6.00 -6.55
CA ARG A 7 5.07 6.58 -7.90
C ARG A 7 4.82 5.52 -8.97
N THR A 8 5.17 4.26 -8.70
CA THR A 8 4.96 3.12 -9.59
C THR A 8 3.47 2.77 -9.74
N PHE A 9 2.61 3.24 -8.82
CA PHE A 9 1.16 3.05 -8.88
C PHE A 9 0.42 4.00 -9.83
N ARG A 10 1.10 4.88 -10.57
CA ARG A 10 0.43 5.79 -11.54
C ARG A 10 -0.43 5.08 -12.61
N GLY A 11 -0.29 3.76 -12.79
CA GLY A 11 -1.10 2.96 -13.70
C GLY A 11 -2.20 2.10 -13.04
N ARG A 12 -2.23 1.95 -11.71
CA ARG A 12 -3.24 1.16 -10.99
C ARG A 12 -3.97 2.05 -9.99
N LEU A 13 -5.23 2.35 -10.29
CA LEU A 13 -6.13 3.20 -9.49
C LEU A 13 -6.42 2.64 -8.09
N TYR A 14 -6.12 1.37 -7.85
CA TYR A 14 -6.34 0.68 -6.59
C TYR A 14 -5.31 -0.46 -6.46
N PHE A 15 -5.02 -0.84 -5.23
CA PHE A 15 -4.14 -1.97 -4.94
C PHE A 15 -4.59 -2.75 -3.70
N THR A 16 -4.22 -4.04 -3.67
CA THR A 16 -4.40 -4.90 -2.52
C THR A 16 -3.13 -5.02 -1.68
N VAL A 17 -3.26 -5.57 -0.48
CA VAL A 17 -2.12 -5.87 0.40
C VAL A 17 -1.17 -6.88 -0.25
N GLU A 18 -1.70 -7.80 -1.05
CA GLU A 18 -0.91 -8.82 -1.77
C GLU A 18 -0.10 -8.18 -2.90
N GLU A 19 -0.69 -7.29 -3.68
CA GLU A 19 0.06 -6.55 -4.70
C GLU A 19 1.16 -5.68 -4.08
N LEU A 20 0.89 -5.08 -2.92
CA LEU A 20 1.89 -4.32 -2.17
C LEU A 20 3.00 -5.24 -1.61
N GLN A 21 2.64 -6.47 -1.24
CA GLN A 21 3.58 -7.50 -0.78
C GLN A 21 4.56 -7.85 -1.91
N ASP A 22 4.04 -8.14 -3.11
CA ASP A 22 4.84 -8.50 -4.28
C ASP A 22 5.69 -7.33 -4.77
N LEU A 23 5.13 -6.11 -4.75
CA LEU A 23 5.82 -4.90 -5.23
C LEU A 23 6.96 -4.47 -4.30
N LEU A 24 6.80 -4.61 -2.98
CA LEU A 24 7.81 -4.23 -2.00
C LEU A 24 8.68 -5.40 -1.53
N GLY A 25 8.34 -6.64 -1.91
CA GLY A 25 9.03 -7.85 -1.44
C GLY A 25 9.00 -8.03 0.09
N ILE A 26 7.96 -7.51 0.77
CA ILE A 26 7.83 -7.54 2.23
C ILE A 26 6.87 -8.65 2.68
N SER A 27 6.86 -8.99 3.96
CA SER A 27 5.86 -9.93 4.49
C SER A 27 4.44 -9.32 4.47
N ARG A 28 3.42 -10.18 4.42
CA ARG A 28 2.01 -9.76 4.43
C ARG A 28 1.67 -8.91 5.66
N GLU A 29 2.23 -9.26 6.81
CA GLU A 29 2.05 -8.56 8.08
C GLU A 29 2.65 -7.16 8.01
N SER A 30 3.86 -7.05 7.43
CA SER A 30 4.54 -5.78 7.21
C SER A 30 3.75 -4.89 6.24
N ALA A 31 3.21 -5.46 5.16
CA ALA A 31 2.35 -4.76 4.22
C ALA A 31 1.07 -4.23 4.89
N ARG A 32 0.43 -5.02 5.77
CA ARG A 32 -0.76 -4.56 6.53
C ARG A 32 -0.44 -3.40 7.47
N VAL A 33 0.69 -3.48 8.17
CA VAL A 33 1.15 -2.39 9.05
C VAL A 33 1.46 -1.14 8.22
N LEU A 34 2.12 -1.30 7.06
CA LEU A 34 2.44 -0.21 6.15
C LEU A 34 1.18 0.46 5.62
N CYS A 35 0.19 -0.32 5.14
CA CYS A 35 -1.11 0.20 4.73
C CYS A 35 -1.78 0.99 5.86
N SER A 36 -1.82 0.44 7.07
CA SER A 36 -2.44 1.12 8.22
C SER A 36 -1.73 2.42 8.60
N ARG A 37 -0.39 2.43 8.55
CA ARG A 37 0.41 3.64 8.80
C ARG A 37 0.19 4.69 7.73
N TYR A 38 0.12 4.30 6.46
CA TYR A 38 -0.01 5.22 5.34
C TYR A 38 -1.43 5.76 5.23
N VAL A 39 -2.45 4.97 5.57
CA VAL A 39 -3.82 5.46 5.77
C VAL A 39 -3.88 6.49 6.88
N LYS A 40 -3.26 6.23 8.04
CA LYS A 40 -3.21 7.19 9.14
C LYS A 40 -2.47 8.49 8.77
N LYS A 41 -1.50 8.42 7.87
CA LYS A 41 -0.77 9.59 7.34
C LYS A 41 -1.50 10.29 6.18
N GLY A 42 -2.67 9.80 5.74
CA GLY A 42 -3.40 10.34 4.59
C GLY A 42 -2.74 10.08 3.23
N LEU A 43 -1.76 9.17 3.18
CA LEU A 43 -1.10 8.76 1.94
C LEU A 43 -1.88 7.70 1.18
N PHE A 44 -2.64 6.86 1.90
CA PHE A 44 -3.53 5.86 1.33
C PHE A 44 -4.97 6.12 1.76
N ILE A 45 -5.91 5.82 0.88
CA ILE A 45 -7.35 5.83 1.14
C ILE A 45 -7.82 4.39 1.19
N ARG A 46 -8.36 3.97 2.33
CA ARG A 46 -8.94 2.63 2.48
C ARG A 46 -10.36 2.63 1.93
N LEU A 47 -10.57 1.94 0.81
CA LEU A 47 -11.92 1.74 0.25
C LEU A 47 -12.68 0.61 0.96
N LYS A 48 -12.01 -0.54 1.16
CA LYS A 48 -12.58 -1.74 1.80
C LYS A 48 -11.48 -2.52 2.52
N LYS A 49 -11.84 -3.57 3.25
CA LYS A 49 -10.86 -4.54 3.79
C LYS A 49 -10.02 -5.10 2.63
N ASN A 50 -8.69 -4.97 2.72
CA ASN A 50 -7.70 -5.33 1.71
C ASN A 50 -7.72 -4.53 0.40
N PHE A 51 -8.40 -3.38 0.36
CA PHE A 51 -8.45 -2.51 -0.83
C PHE A 51 -8.06 -1.08 -0.46
N TYR A 52 -7.05 -0.55 -1.15
CA TYR A 52 -6.45 0.76 -0.91
C TYR A 52 -6.25 1.52 -2.23
N ILE A 53 -6.25 2.85 -2.14
CA ILE A 53 -5.87 3.81 -3.18
C ILE A 53 -4.73 4.66 -2.63
#